data_AF-A0A1F9ERW6-F1
#
_entry.id   AF-A0A1F9ERW6-F1
#
_cell.length_a   1.000
_cell.length_b   1.000
_cell.length_c   1.000
_cell.angle_alpha   90.00
_cell.angle_beta   90.00
_cell.angle_gamma   90.00
#
_symmetry.space_group_name_H-M   'P 1'
#
loop_
_entity.id
_entity.type
_entity.pdbx_description
1 polymer ?
#
loop_
_entity_poly.entity_id
_entity_poly.type
_entity_poly.pdbx_seq_one_letter_code
_entity_poly.pdbx_strand_id
1 'polypeptide(L)'
;MRPGAEVCLVHLHGSEVNARKVMGAHAAQSCANALWLEDARDGAPWGDDRIPVPSATNETRKCSVNPNRVLTPAAFAHRIGFDCDGDETAAAALRAFLDEHLLPALARCRRGDQRLPVIAYHNNSRLTVGDFDARAATSVLGRESDILLVTTEADYRALTALGRFSTVLQSAPPADDGSLSVLLQGERYLNVEAQIAPANKPVNGAMSEAALRAVGAWRCGPDDAVP
;
A
#
# COMPACT_ATOMS: atom_id res chain seq x y z
N MET A 1 6.35 -17.60 1.59
CA MET A 1 5.03 -17.19 2.14
C MET A 1 4.66 -18.10 3.28
N ARG A 2 4.06 -17.56 4.35
CA ARG A 2 3.61 -18.31 5.54
C ARG A 2 2.28 -19.04 5.24
N PRO A 3 2.17 -20.36 5.50
CA PRO A 3 0.92 -21.12 5.30
C PRO A 3 -0.26 -20.70 6.18
N GLY A 4 -0.03 -19.94 7.25
CA GLY A 4 -1.05 -19.41 8.16
C GLY A 4 -1.27 -17.90 8.07
N ALA A 5 -0.84 -17.25 6.99
CA ALA A 5 -1.02 -15.80 6.87
C ALA A 5 -2.51 -15.42 6.80
N GLU A 6 -2.92 -14.47 7.64
CA GLU A 6 -4.24 -13.83 7.69
C GLU A 6 -4.27 -12.48 6.95
N VAL A 7 -3.11 -11.94 6.56
CA VAL A 7 -3.01 -10.63 5.89
C VAL A 7 -1.85 -10.60 4.90
N CYS A 8 -2.02 -9.81 3.83
CA CYS A 8 -0.94 -9.42 2.94
C CYS A 8 -0.54 -7.97 3.23
N LEU A 9 0.68 -7.76 3.73
CA LEU A 9 1.26 -6.44 3.91
C LEU A 9 2.01 -6.05 2.63
N VAL A 10 1.80 -4.82 2.15
CA VAL A 10 2.37 -4.34 0.89
C VAL A 10 3.11 -3.03 1.12
N HIS A 11 4.27 -2.88 0.49
CA HIS A 11 5.02 -1.64 0.46
C HIS A 11 5.51 -1.36 -0.97
N LEU A 12 5.16 -0.19 -1.50
CA LEU A 12 5.30 0.14 -2.93
C LEU A 12 6.43 1.13 -3.24
N HIS A 13 6.91 1.95 -2.31
CA HIS A 13 7.92 2.98 -2.62
C HIS A 13 9.22 2.76 -1.84
N GLY A 14 10.37 2.69 -2.53
CA GLY A 14 11.65 2.39 -1.88
C GLY A 14 12.19 3.48 -0.94
N SER A 15 11.80 4.75 -1.11
CA SER A 15 12.28 5.83 -0.21
C SER A 15 11.55 5.90 1.12
N GLU A 16 10.42 5.20 1.24
CA GLU A 16 9.56 5.22 2.41
C GLU A 16 10.11 4.27 3.50
N VAL A 17 11.39 4.45 3.87
CA VAL A 17 12.17 3.58 4.77
C VAL A 17 11.48 3.32 6.11
N ASN A 18 10.72 4.27 6.64
CA ASN A 18 10.00 4.05 7.91
C ASN A 18 8.78 3.13 7.74
N ALA A 19 7.96 3.31 6.70
CA ALA A 19 6.87 2.40 6.37
C ALA A 19 7.43 0.99 6.14
N ARG A 20 8.58 0.90 5.47
CA ARG A 20 9.31 -0.36 5.33
C ARG A 20 9.68 -1.00 6.67
N LYS A 21 10.31 -0.25 7.57
CA LYS A 21 10.70 -0.77 8.90
C LYS A 21 9.50 -1.22 9.72
N VAL A 22 8.41 -0.45 9.72
CA VAL A 22 7.17 -0.77 10.44
C VAL A 22 6.53 -2.03 9.88
N MET A 23 6.34 -2.10 8.56
CA MET A 23 5.82 -3.29 7.91
C MET A 23 6.70 -4.51 8.20
N GLY A 24 8.03 -4.35 8.25
CA GLY A 24 8.95 -5.43 8.59
C GLY A 24 8.77 -5.93 10.02
N ALA A 25 8.59 -5.03 10.98
CA ALA A 25 8.29 -5.39 12.36
C ALA A 25 6.95 -6.13 12.47
N HIS A 26 5.91 -5.67 11.77
CA HIS A 26 4.61 -6.36 11.73
C HIS A 26 4.70 -7.71 11.03
N ALA A 27 5.40 -7.82 9.91
CA ALA A 27 5.62 -9.09 9.22
C ALA A 27 6.35 -10.10 10.11
N ALA A 28 7.26 -9.64 10.98
CA ALA A 28 7.95 -10.50 11.93
C ALA A 28 7.02 -10.99 13.06
N GLN A 29 6.13 -10.13 13.56
CA GLN A 29 5.31 -10.37 14.77
C GLN A 29 3.90 -10.89 14.50
N SER A 30 3.39 -10.73 13.29
CA SER A 30 2.02 -11.08 12.91
C SER A 30 2.00 -12.17 11.85
N CYS A 31 0.80 -12.65 11.55
CA CYS A 31 0.57 -13.76 10.63
C CYS A 31 0.31 -13.16 9.27
N ALA A 32 1.39 -12.59 8.75
CA ALA A 32 1.41 -11.78 7.58
C ALA A 32 2.33 -12.39 6.54
N ASN A 33 1.88 -12.34 5.29
CA ASN A 33 2.80 -12.30 4.17
C ASN A 33 3.19 -10.86 3.93
N ALA A 34 4.41 -10.66 3.43
CA ALA A 34 4.93 -9.35 3.07
C ALA A 34 5.29 -9.33 1.59
N LEU A 35 4.84 -8.29 0.91
CA LEU A 35 5.25 -7.95 -0.46
C LEU A 35 6.00 -6.63 -0.43
N TRP A 36 7.31 -6.72 -0.65
CA TRP A 36 8.15 -5.57 -0.95
C TRP A 36 8.20 -5.42 -2.46
N LEU A 37 7.79 -4.26 -2.99
CA LEU A 37 7.82 -4.07 -4.44
C LEU A 37 9.24 -4.14 -5.02
N GLU A 38 10.24 -3.83 -4.20
CA GLU A 38 11.65 -4.04 -4.51
C GLU A 38 11.98 -5.51 -4.81
N ASP A 39 11.42 -6.45 -4.04
CA ASP A 39 11.65 -7.89 -4.19
C ASP A 39 10.92 -8.48 -5.41
N ALA A 40 9.96 -7.74 -5.97
CA ALA A 40 9.26 -8.17 -7.18
C ALA A 40 10.13 -8.03 -8.45
N ARG A 41 11.31 -7.40 -8.35
CA ARG A 41 12.24 -7.20 -9.46
C ARG A 41 13.55 -7.95 -9.18
N ASP A 42 14.01 -8.75 -10.13
CA ASP A 42 15.25 -9.54 -10.01
C ASP A 42 16.51 -8.65 -9.88
N GLY A 43 16.78 -8.15 -8.67
CA GLY A 43 18.08 -7.59 -8.26
C GLY A 43 18.42 -6.16 -8.68
N ALA A 44 17.49 -5.39 -9.26
CA ALA A 44 17.77 -4.01 -9.67
C ALA A 44 17.31 -2.98 -8.61
N PRO A 45 18.22 -2.11 -8.11
CA PRO A 45 17.89 -1.15 -7.06
C PRO A 45 16.83 -0.14 -7.54
N TRP A 46 15.88 0.14 -6.66
CA TRP A 46 14.91 1.20 -6.85
C TRP A 46 15.54 2.57 -6.56
N GLY A 47 15.13 3.59 -7.31
CA GLY A 47 15.34 4.98 -6.91
C GLY A 47 14.30 5.39 -5.87
N ASP A 48 14.47 6.60 -5.33
CA ASP A 48 13.76 7.16 -4.18
C ASP A 48 12.24 7.40 -4.36
N ASP A 49 11.47 6.63 -5.16
CA ASP A 49 9.98 6.51 -5.15
C ASP A 49 9.39 6.01 -6.48
N ARG A 50 10.22 5.84 -7.51
CA ARG A 50 9.75 5.60 -8.87
C ARG A 50 10.42 4.39 -9.53
N ILE A 51 9.67 3.69 -10.36
CA ILE A 51 10.17 2.63 -11.24
C ILE A 51 10.87 3.30 -12.43
N PRO A 52 12.18 3.10 -12.64
CA PRO A 52 12.80 3.48 -13.90
C PRO A 52 12.28 2.57 -15.01
N VAL A 53 11.80 3.15 -16.11
CA VAL A 53 11.34 2.38 -17.27
C VAL A 53 12.15 2.76 -18.51
N PRO A 54 12.44 1.82 -19.43
CA PRO A 54 13.10 2.13 -20.69
C PRO A 54 12.34 3.19 -21.48
N SER A 55 13.07 4.12 -22.10
CA SER A 55 12.52 5.17 -22.94
C SER A 55 13.18 5.14 -24.31
N ALA A 56 12.39 5.19 -25.38
CA ALA A 56 12.89 5.27 -26.75
C ALA A 56 13.28 6.71 -27.14
N THR A 57 12.77 7.70 -26.42
CA THR A 57 12.85 9.12 -26.81
C THR A 57 13.89 9.91 -26.03
N ASN A 58 14.46 9.35 -24.96
CA ASN A 58 15.32 10.14 -24.08
C ASN A 58 16.39 9.31 -23.34
N GLU A 59 17.55 9.11 -23.95
CA GLU A 59 18.71 8.48 -23.30
C GLU A 59 19.23 9.29 -22.09
N THR A 60 18.86 10.58 -21.98
CA THR A 60 19.39 11.51 -20.96
C THR A 60 18.44 11.82 -19.80
N ARG A 61 17.11 11.73 -19.98
CA ARG A 61 16.15 11.76 -18.86
C ARG A 61 15.80 10.34 -18.45
N LYS A 62 16.04 10.02 -17.18
CA LYS A 62 15.54 8.80 -16.55
C LYS A 62 14.01 8.87 -16.50
N CYS A 63 13.36 8.27 -17.49
CA CYS A 63 11.91 8.07 -17.48
C CYS A 63 11.56 7.18 -16.27
N SER A 64 10.60 7.64 -15.47
CA SER A 64 10.22 6.94 -14.26
C SER A 64 8.75 7.12 -13.90
N VAL A 65 8.19 6.11 -13.25
CA VAL A 65 6.76 6.01 -12.98
C VAL A 65 6.51 5.81 -11.50
N ASN A 66 5.51 6.50 -10.94
CA ASN A 66 5.03 6.18 -9.60
C ASN A 66 4.26 4.85 -9.62
N PRO A 67 4.72 3.80 -8.91
CA PRO A 67 4.09 2.47 -8.95
C PRO A 67 2.66 2.45 -8.40
N ASN A 68 2.29 3.42 -7.56
CA ASN A 68 0.96 3.56 -6.95
C ASN A 68 0.07 4.57 -7.71
N ARG A 69 0.32 4.81 -9.01
CA ARG A 69 -0.49 5.69 -9.86
C ARG A 69 -0.87 5.09 -11.20
N VAL A 70 -0.60 3.80 -11.39
CA VAL A 70 -0.66 3.13 -12.71
C VAL A 70 -1.31 1.76 -12.65
N LEU A 71 -1.97 1.43 -11.54
CA LEU A 71 -2.51 0.09 -11.26
C LEU A 71 -3.86 -0.17 -11.91
N THR A 72 -4.49 0.84 -12.52
CA THR A 72 -5.79 0.73 -13.19
C THR A 72 -5.65 0.98 -14.69
N PRO A 73 -6.52 0.39 -15.53
CA PRO A 73 -6.55 0.69 -16.96
C PRO A 73 -6.74 2.18 -17.27
N ALA A 74 -7.58 2.88 -16.50
CA ALA A 74 -7.84 4.30 -16.72
C ALA A 74 -6.62 5.17 -16.40
N ALA A 75 -5.97 4.93 -15.26
CA ALA A 75 -4.79 5.70 -14.89
C ALA A 75 -3.62 5.47 -15.86
N PHE A 76 -3.49 4.23 -16.36
CA PHE A 76 -2.54 3.92 -17.42
C PHE A 76 -2.88 4.66 -18.72
N ALA A 77 -4.14 4.67 -19.16
CA ALA A 77 -4.58 5.40 -20.35
C ALA A 77 -4.39 6.93 -20.23
N HIS A 78 -4.58 7.47 -19.03
CA HIS A 78 -4.37 8.89 -18.73
C HIS A 78 -2.93 9.23 -18.33
N ARG A 79 -2.03 8.23 -18.29
CA ARG A 79 -0.61 8.37 -17.95
C ARG A 79 -0.38 9.08 -16.61
N ILE A 80 -1.22 8.79 -15.62
CA ILE A 80 -1.13 9.38 -14.28
C ILE A 80 0.19 8.94 -13.64
N GLY A 81 1.03 9.88 -13.21
CA GLY A 81 2.30 9.58 -12.55
C GLY A 81 3.43 9.10 -13.49
N PHE A 82 3.29 9.30 -14.80
CA PHE A 82 4.37 9.13 -15.77
C PHE A 82 5.13 10.44 -15.95
N ASP A 83 6.45 10.42 -15.75
CA ASP A 83 7.33 11.53 -16.18
C ASP A 83 7.88 11.27 -17.60
N CYS A 84 7.07 10.61 -18.44
CA CYS A 84 7.49 9.99 -19.71
C CYS A 84 6.57 10.38 -20.86
N ASP A 85 6.46 11.69 -21.12
CA ASP A 85 5.59 12.25 -22.15
C ASP A 85 5.75 11.55 -23.51
N GLY A 86 4.65 11.04 -24.06
CA GLY A 86 4.61 10.41 -25.38
C GLY A 86 5.26 9.03 -25.52
N ASP A 87 5.91 8.48 -24.49
CA ASP A 87 6.72 7.26 -24.64
C ASP A 87 5.92 5.95 -24.50
N GLU A 88 5.60 5.32 -25.64
CA GLU A 88 4.89 4.02 -25.69
C GLU A 88 5.75 2.84 -25.21
N THR A 89 7.09 2.94 -25.31
CA THR A 89 8.00 1.91 -24.79
C THR A 89 7.95 1.88 -23.26
N ALA A 90 7.94 3.06 -22.63
CA ALA A 90 7.75 3.20 -21.19
C ALA A 90 6.41 2.62 -20.71
N ALA A 91 5.34 2.89 -21.46
CA ALA A 91 4.02 2.32 -21.19
C ALA A 91 4.05 0.78 -21.26
N ALA A 92 4.55 0.21 -22.36
CA ALA A 92 4.63 -1.24 -22.52
C ALA A 92 5.48 -1.92 -21.44
N ALA A 93 6.63 -1.35 -21.09
CA ALA A 93 7.51 -1.88 -20.04
C ALA A 93 6.84 -1.86 -18.65
N LEU A 94 6.12 -0.78 -18.34
CA LEU A 94 5.36 -0.71 -17.10
C LEU A 94 4.22 -1.73 -17.09
N ARG A 95 3.51 -1.90 -18.20
CA ARG A 95 2.42 -2.88 -18.29
C ARG A 95 2.95 -4.29 -18.05
N ALA A 96 4.07 -4.65 -18.68
CA ALA A 96 4.74 -5.92 -18.44
C ALA A 96 5.12 -6.06 -16.96
N PHE A 97 5.65 -5.01 -16.32
CA PHE A 97 5.96 -5.06 -14.89
C PHE A 97 4.73 -5.36 -14.01
N LEU A 98 3.60 -4.73 -14.31
CA LEU A 98 2.36 -4.97 -13.57
C LEU A 98 1.88 -6.42 -13.74
N ASP A 99 1.80 -6.88 -14.99
CA ASP A 99 1.21 -8.17 -15.35
C ASP A 99 2.12 -9.35 -14.96
N GLU A 100 3.44 -9.20 -15.08
CA GLU A 100 4.41 -10.28 -14.88
C GLU A 100 5.00 -10.32 -13.47
N HIS A 101 5.06 -9.17 -12.77
CA HIS A 101 5.71 -9.08 -11.47
C HIS A 101 4.74 -8.69 -10.35
N LEU A 102 4.13 -7.50 -10.41
CA LEU A 102 3.38 -6.96 -9.27
C LEU A 102 2.10 -7.73 -8.98
N LEU A 103 1.21 -7.90 -9.96
CA LEU A 103 -0.06 -8.60 -9.75
C LEU A 103 0.17 -10.07 -9.35
N PRO A 104 1.09 -10.83 -9.97
CA PRO A 104 1.43 -12.16 -9.50
C PRO A 104 2.03 -12.18 -8.08
N ALA A 105 2.87 -11.22 -7.72
CA ALA A 105 3.45 -11.13 -6.38
C ALA A 105 2.37 -10.81 -5.32
N LEU A 106 1.42 -9.93 -5.64
CA LEU A 106 0.26 -9.65 -4.80
C LEU A 106 -0.62 -10.90 -4.63
N ALA A 107 -0.90 -11.62 -5.72
CA ALA A 107 -1.64 -12.88 -5.67
C ALA A 107 -0.93 -13.94 -4.79
N ARG A 108 0.41 -14.07 -4.91
CA ARG A 108 1.21 -14.95 -4.05
C ARG A 108 1.18 -14.53 -2.58
N CYS A 109 1.26 -13.23 -2.30
CA CYS A 109 1.17 -12.68 -0.94
C CYS A 109 -0.17 -13.01 -0.30
N ARG A 110 -1.23 -13.03 -1.12
CA ARG A 110 -2.57 -13.40 -0.70
C ARG A 110 -2.86 -14.90 -0.79
N ARG A 111 -1.88 -15.69 -1.23
CA ARG A 111 -2.01 -17.15 -1.47
C ARG A 111 -3.19 -17.50 -2.39
N GLY A 112 -3.55 -16.60 -3.31
CA GLY A 112 -4.73 -16.74 -4.15
C GLY A 112 -6.08 -16.51 -3.45
N ASP A 113 -6.10 -16.21 -2.14
CA ASP A 113 -7.34 -15.86 -1.44
C ASP A 113 -7.61 -14.36 -1.54
N GLN A 114 -8.52 -13.98 -2.44
CA GLN A 114 -8.98 -12.60 -2.61
C GLN A 114 -9.77 -12.04 -1.42
N ARG A 115 -10.02 -12.84 -0.38
CA ARG A 115 -10.60 -12.37 0.88
C ARG A 115 -9.54 -11.95 1.88
N LEU A 116 -8.28 -12.34 1.66
CA LEU A 116 -7.18 -11.94 2.51
C LEU A 116 -7.02 -10.41 2.42
N PRO A 117 -7.09 -9.67 3.54
CA PRO A 117 -6.94 -8.23 3.56
C PRO A 117 -5.57 -7.83 3.03
N VAL A 118 -5.53 -6.69 2.34
CA VAL A 118 -4.29 -6.04 1.93
C VAL A 118 -4.08 -4.79 2.78
N ILE A 119 -2.94 -4.69 3.45
CA ILE A 119 -2.55 -3.50 4.20
C ILE A 119 -1.33 -2.88 3.52
N ALA A 120 -1.51 -1.73 2.89
CA ALA A 120 -0.44 -0.96 2.28
C ALA A 120 0.17 0.03 3.28
N TYR A 121 1.49 0.03 3.41
CA TYR A 121 2.22 0.97 4.27
C TYR A 121 2.88 2.04 3.41
N HIS A 122 2.51 3.29 3.68
CA HIS A 122 3.03 4.49 3.04
C HIS A 122 3.56 5.49 4.06
N ASN A 123 4.48 6.36 3.64
CA ASN A 123 4.97 7.49 4.44
C ASN A 123 4.63 8.81 3.74
N ASN A 124 3.35 9.14 3.55
CA ASN A 124 3.06 10.48 3.05
C ASN A 124 3.18 11.51 4.17
N SER A 125 4.37 12.11 4.29
CA SER A 125 4.66 13.21 5.23
C SER A 125 3.83 14.50 5.00
N ARG A 126 2.98 14.54 3.96
CA ARG A 126 2.22 15.72 3.54
C ARG A 126 0.70 15.55 3.54
N LEU A 127 0.18 14.35 3.79
CA LEU A 127 -1.27 14.14 3.78
C LEU A 127 -1.89 14.56 5.11
N THR A 128 -2.98 15.31 5.02
CA THR A 128 -3.86 15.72 6.10
C THR A 128 -5.23 15.05 5.93
N VAL A 129 -6.04 14.97 6.98
CA VAL A 129 -7.41 14.47 6.85
C VAL A 129 -8.22 15.29 5.83
N GLY A 130 -7.94 16.59 5.71
CA GLY A 130 -8.56 17.46 4.71
C GLY A 130 -8.27 17.06 3.26
N ASP A 131 -7.13 16.43 2.98
CA ASP A 131 -6.81 15.87 1.65
C ASP A 131 -7.68 14.65 1.32
N PHE A 132 -8.22 13.99 2.35
CA PHE A 132 -9.14 12.86 2.23
C PHE A 132 -10.62 13.26 2.36
N ASP A 133 -10.97 14.36 3.02
CA ASP A 133 -12.37 14.79 3.19
C ASP A 133 -13.07 15.09 1.85
N ALA A 134 -12.33 15.40 0.77
CA ALA A 134 -12.90 15.48 -0.58
C ALA A 134 -13.21 14.10 -1.21
N ARG A 135 -12.67 13.01 -0.65
CA ARG A 135 -12.77 11.62 -1.14
C ARG A 135 -13.46 10.67 -0.15
N ALA A 136 -13.74 11.12 1.06
CA ALA A 136 -14.27 10.32 2.16
C ALA A 136 -15.79 10.35 2.21
N ALA A 137 -16.42 9.20 2.51
CA ALA A 137 -17.83 9.17 2.87
C ALA A 137 -18.04 9.61 4.33
N THR A 138 -17.09 9.27 5.21
CA THR A 138 -17.11 9.58 6.64
C THR A 138 -15.70 9.61 7.20
N SER A 139 -15.37 10.63 8.00
CA SER A 139 -14.09 10.75 8.73
C SER A 139 -14.33 10.91 10.23
N VAL A 140 -13.49 10.29 11.05
CA VAL A 140 -13.40 10.56 12.51
C VAL A 140 -11.98 10.96 12.82
N LEU A 141 -11.83 12.13 13.45
CA LEU A 141 -10.52 12.66 13.85
C LEU A 141 -10.03 11.97 15.13
N GLY A 142 -8.88 11.31 15.04
CA GLY A 142 -8.16 10.77 16.18
C GLY A 142 -7.22 11.81 16.83
N ARG A 143 -6.59 11.42 17.94
CA ARG A 143 -5.57 12.25 18.62
C ARG A 143 -4.19 12.16 17.96
N GLU A 144 -3.96 11.14 17.15
CA GLU A 144 -2.70 10.91 16.45
C GLU A 144 -2.80 11.40 15.00
N SER A 145 -1.65 11.80 14.47
CA SER A 145 -1.45 12.31 13.11
C SER A 145 -1.36 11.19 12.05
N ASP A 146 -1.65 9.97 12.49
CA ASP A 146 -1.72 8.76 11.68
C ASP A 146 -3.12 8.63 11.05
N ILE A 147 -3.15 8.44 9.72
CA ILE A 147 -4.38 8.32 8.93
C ILE A 147 -4.50 6.90 8.40
N LEU A 148 -5.65 6.28 8.65
CA LEU A 148 -6.03 4.98 8.13
C LEU A 148 -7.16 5.17 7.12
N LEU A 149 -6.88 4.90 5.84
CA LEU A 149 -7.92 4.83 4.82
C LEU A 149 -8.34 3.36 4.65
N VAL A 150 -9.63 3.09 4.72
CA VAL A 150 -10.19 1.73 4.64
C VAL A 150 -11.32 1.65 3.62
N THR A 151 -11.50 0.48 3.02
CA THR A 151 -12.56 0.25 2.02
C THR A 151 -13.83 -0.37 2.59
N THR A 152 -13.80 -0.92 3.81
CA THR A 152 -14.97 -1.60 4.40
C THR A 152 -15.52 -0.84 5.61
N GLU A 153 -16.85 -0.80 5.72
CA GLU A 153 -17.53 -0.19 6.86
C GLU A 153 -17.22 -0.93 8.18
N ALA A 154 -17.02 -2.25 8.12
CA ALA A 154 -16.68 -3.06 9.28
C ALA A 154 -15.32 -2.65 9.87
N ASP A 155 -14.29 -2.51 9.01
CA ASP A 155 -12.96 -2.06 9.44
C ASP A 155 -13.01 -0.61 9.94
N TYR A 156 -13.75 0.26 9.26
CA TYR A 156 -13.95 1.64 9.68
C TYR A 156 -14.51 1.72 11.11
N ARG A 157 -15.60 0.99 11.39
CA ARG A 157 -16.23 0.94 12.72
C ARG A 157 -15.28 0.37 13.76
N ALA A 158 -14.57 -0.73 13.44
CA ALA A 158 -13.66 -1.39 14.36
C ALA A 158 -12.48 -0.49 14.76
N LEU A 159 -11.86 0.20 13.79
CA LEU A 159 -10.73 1.11 14.02
C LEU A 159 -11.16 2.40 14.72
N THR A 160 -12.31 2.96 14.33
CA THR A 160 -12.89 4.15 14.97
C THR A 160 -13.19 3.87 16.45
N ALA A 161 -13.71 2.69 16.77
CA ALA A 161 -14.01 2.30 18.15
C ALA A 161 -12.77 2.25 19.06
N LEU A 162 -11.56 2.13 18.49
CA LEU A 162 -10.33 2.23 19.27
C LEU A 162 -10.06 3.67 19.74
N GLY A 163 -10.61 4.68 19.06
CA GLY A 163 -10.48 6.09 19.45
C GLY A 163 -9.06 6.67 19.34
N ARG A 164 -8.18 6.01 18.59
CA ARG A 164 -6.75 6.37 18.49
C ARG A 164 -6.36 7.03 17.16
N PHE A 165 -6.98 6.60 16.06
CA PHE A 165 -6.54 6.93 14.71
C PHE A 165 -7.55 7.81 13.99
N SER A 166 -7.06 8.63 13.07
CA SER A 166 -7.93 9.27 12.09
C SER A 166 -8.29 8.23 11.03
N THR A 167 -9.51 7.70 11.09
CA THR A 167 -9.98 6.65 10.17
C THR A 167 -10.91 7.25 9.14
N VAL A 168 -10.66 6.92 7.87
CA VAL A 168 -11.42 7.40 6.72
C VAL A 168 -11.99 6.21 5.97
N LEU A 169 -13.32 6.16 5.84
CA LEU A 169 -13.97 5.24 4.92
C LEU A 169 -13.95 5.81 3.51
N GLN A 170 -13.29 5.12 2.60
CA GLN A 170 -13.22 5.49 1.19
C GLN A 170 -14.63 5.52 0.58
N SER A 171 -15.00 6.63 -0.07
CA SER A 171 -16.30 6.75 -0.74
C SER A 171 -16.40 5.82 -1.96
N ALA A 172 -17.63 5.46 -2.34
CA ALA A 172 -17.90 4.62 -3.51
C ALA A 172 -18.55 5.41 -4.65
N PRO A 173 -17.96 5.45 -5.87
CA PRO A 173 -16.57 5.13 -6.20
C PRO A 173 -15.61 6.33 -6.01
N PRO A 174 -14.35 6.11 -5.60
CA PRO A 174 -13.32 7.14 -5.61
C PRO A 174 -13.01 7.60 -7.03
N ALA A 175 -12.43 8.79 -7.19
CA ALA A 175 -11.78 9.17 -8.43
C ALA A 175 -10.62 8.21 -8.74
N ASP A 176 -10.56 7.69 -9.96
CA ASP A 176 -9.49 6.77 -10.38
C ASP A 176 -8.17 7.54 -10.56
N ASP A 177 -7.31 7.41 -9.56
CA ASP A 177 -5.96 7.98 -9.55
C ASP A 177 -4.87 6.91 -9.78
N GLY A 178 -5.27 5.70 -10.18
CA GLY A 178 -4.37 4.58 -10.44
C GLY A 178 -3.71 3.96 -9.21
N SER A 179 -4.16 4.31 -8.00
CA SER A 179 -3.63 3.72 -6.78
C SER A 179 -4.10 2.30 -6.52
N LEU A 180 -3.39 1.62 -5.62
CA LEU A 180 -3.73 0.28 -5.15
C LEU A 180 -5.09 0.29 -4.44
N SER A 181 -5.43 1.40 -3.78
CA SER A 181 -6.75 1.61 -3.16
C SER A 181 -7.91 1.64 -4.17
N VAL A 182 -7.67 2.11 -5.40
CA VAL A 182 -8.67 2.09 -6.47
C VAL A 182 -8.72 0.69 -7.11
N LEU A 183 -7.57 0.07 -7.37
CA LEU A 183 -7.51 -1.30 -7.88
C LEU A 183 -8.25 -2.28 -6.94
N LEU A 184 -8.10 -2.12 -5.63
CA LEU A 184 -8.68 -3.00 -4.60
C LEU A 184 -9.95 -2.44 -3.96
N GLN A 185 -10.62 -1.45 -4.59
CA GLN A 185 -11.80 -0.80 -4.01
C GLN A 185 -12.96 -1.77 -3.70
N GLY A 186 -13.07 -2.87 -4.45
CA GLY A 186 -14.08 -3.92 -4.23
C GLY A 186 -13.66 -4.98 -3.22
N GLU A 187 -12.49 -4.82 -2.62
CA GLU A 187 -11.86 -5.79 -1.74
C GLU A 187 -11.57 -5.17 -0.37
N ARG A 188 -11.14 -5.99 0.58
CA ARG A 188 -10.76 -5.53 1.92
C ARG A 188 -9.34 -4.96 1.89
N TYR A 189 -9.23 -3.64 1.88
CA TYR A 189 -7.97 -2.91 1.75
C TYR A 189 -7.86 -1.82 2.82
N LEU A 190 -6.65 -1.66 3.34
CA LEU A 190 -6.28 -0.62 4.28
C LEU A 190 -4.99 0.06 3.81
N ASN A 191 -5.00 1.39 3.80
CA ASN A 191 -3.83 2.22 3.54
C ASN A 191 -3.43 2.90 4.85
N VAL A 192 -2.22 2.62 5.29
CA VAL A 192 -1.63 3.13 6.51
C VAL A 192 -0.66 4.24 6.14
N GLU A 193 -1.02 5.47 6.46
CA GLU A 193 -0.10 6.61 6.40
C GLU A 193 0.64 6.71 7.73
N ALA A 194 1.88 6.24 7.74
CA ALA A 194 2.73 6.29 8.93
C ALA A 194 3.36 7.67 9.05
N GLN A 195 3.08 8.41 10.14
CA GLN A 195 3.86 9.61 10.43
C GLN A 195 5.23 9.32 11.05
N ILE A 196 6.13 10.28 10.86
CA ILE A 196 7.45 10.30 11.47
C ILE A 196 7.33 10.95 12.85
N ALA A 197 7.55 10.17 13.92
CA ALA A 197 7.83 10.75 15.22
C ALA A 197 9.19 11.49 15.19
N PRO A 198 9.39 12.57 15.97
CA PRO A 198 10.68 13.23 16.06
C PRO A 198 11.73 12.25 16.60
N ALA A 199 12.85 12.13 15.88
CA ALA A 199 14.03 11.30 16.18
C ALA A 199 13.88 9.77 15.99
N ASN A 200 14.20 9.28 14.79
CA ASN A 200 14.75 7.95 14.44
C ASN A 200 14.10 6.66 15.02
N LYS A 201 12.97 6.77 15.70
CA LYS A 201 12.15 5.62 16.08
C LYS A 201 11.02 5.53 15.06
N PRO A 202 10.94 4.46 14.25
CA PRO A 202 9.74 4.16 13.50
C PRO A 202 8.64 3.84 14.53
N VAL A 203 7.97 4.88 15.03
CA VAL A 203 6.78 4.75 15.85
C VAL A 203 5.62 4.96 14.89
N ASN A 204 5.06 3.87 14.40
CA ASN A 204 3.76 3.91 13.77
C ASN A 204 2.75 3.52 14.85
N GLY A 205 2.07 4.53 15.40
CA GLY A 205 0.93 4.29 16.29
C GLY A 205 -0.23 3.70 15.51
N ALA A 206 -0.41 4.16 14.26
CA ALA A 206 -1.48 3.82 13.31
C ALA A 206 -1.86 2.35 13.29
N MET A 207 -0.85 1.46 13.23
CA MET A 207 -1.06 0.03 13.19
C MET A 207 -0.52 -0.71 14.42
N SER A 208 -0.93 -0.25 15.60
CA SER A 208 -0.76 -1.02 16.84
C SER A 208 -1.29 -2.47 16.71
N GLU A 209 -0.82 -3.36 17.59
CA GLU A 209 -1.37 -4.71 17.74
C GLU A 209 -2.92 -4.70 17.86
N ALA A 210 -3.47 -3.73 18.61
CA ALA A 210 -4.92 -3.60 18.76
C ALA A 210 -5.62 -3.29 17.43
N ALA A 211 -5.01 -2.47 16.58
CA ALA A 211 -5.52 -2.19 15.24
C ALA A 211 -5.43 -3.42 14.33
N LEU A 212 -4.29 -4.14 14.34
CA LEU A 212 -4.13 -5.39 13.60
C LEU A 212 -5.15 -6.44 14.03
N ARG A 213 -5.42 -6.55 15.34
CA ARG A 213 -6.48 -7.43 15.89
C ARG A 213 -7.88 -6.98 15.48
N ALA A 214 -8.16 -5.68 15.52
CA ALA A 214 -9.45 -5.12 15.13
C ALA A 214 -9.81 -5.45 13.67
N VAL A 215 -8.79 -5.55 12.81
CA VAL A 215 -8.94 -5.93 11.40
C VAL A 215 -8.63 -7.41 11.16
N GLY A 216 -8.54 -8.24 12.20
CA GLY A 216 -8.37 -9.69 12.05
C GLY A 216 -7.09 -10.10 11.30
N ALA A 217 -5.99 -9.36 11.51
CA ALA A 217 -4.71 -9.52 10.84
C ALA A 217 -3.57 -9.89 11.81
N TRP A 218 -3.89 -10.48 12.96
CA TRP A 218 -2.93 -10.66 14.05
C TRP A 218 -2.60 -12.11 14.40
N ARG A 219 -3.50 -13.08 14.22
CA ARG A 219 -3.33 -14.40 14.82
C ARG A 219 -2.76 -15.40 13.82
N CYS A 220 -1.86 -16.22 14.33
CA CYS A 220 -1.49 -17.47 13.66
C CYS A 220 -2.37 -18.51 14.32
N GLY A 221 -2.87 -19.48 13.56
CA GLY A 221 -3.45 -20.65 14.17
C GLY A 221 -2.45 -21.28 15.16
N PRO A 222 -2.92 -22.01 16.18
CA PRO A 222 -2.03 -22.76 17.07
C PRO A 222 -1.11 -23.73 16.31
N ASP A 223 -1.47 -24.12 15.09
CA ASP A 223 -0.68 -24.99 14.20
C ASP A 223 0.32 -24.22 13.30
N ASP A 224 0.31 -22.89 13.33
CA ASP A 224 1.12 -22.01 12.48
C ASP A 224 2.33 -21.39 13.21
N ALA A 225 2.59 -21.82 14.44
CA ALA A 225 3.85 -21.54 15.13
C ALA A 225 4.99 -22.27 14.40
N VAL A 226 5.67 -21.55 13.50
CA VAL A 226 6.95 -22.01 12.95
C VAL A 226 7.95 -22.14 14.12
N PRO A 227 8.69 -23.25 14.23
CA PRO A 227 9.75 -23.40 15.23
C PRO A 227 10.84 -22.33 15.14
#